data_AF-A0A645JK74-F1
#
_entry.id   AF-A0A645JK74-F1
#
_cell.length_a   1.000
_cell.length_b   1.000
_cell.length_c   1.000
_cell.angle_alpha   90.00
_cell.angle_beta   90.00
_cell.angle_gamma   90.00
#
_symmetry.space_group_name_H-M   'P 1'
#
loop_
_entity.id
_entity.type
_entity.pdbx_description
1 polymer ?
#
loop_
_entity_poly.entity_id
_entity_poly.type
_entity_poly.pdbx_seq_one_letter_code
_entity_poly.pdbx_strand_id
1 'polypeptide(L)'
;MIKYYTPDFKLEAVKRVQRTGEPVSKVAEELGINPNTLQGWMKRIREHPEGPFPGSGKLSPEDDRLRKLERENRNLREEVEILKKAAVYFAKNQK
;
A
#
# COMPACT_ATOMS: atom_id res chain seq x y z
N MET A 1 8.77 -20.92 -12.31
CA MET A 1 8.08 -21.19 -11.02
C MET A 1 8.20 -19.94 -10.16
N ILE A 2 7.09 -19.39 -9.66
CA ILE A 2 7.11 -18.20 -8.80
C ILE A 2 7.59 -18.63 -7.41
N LYS A 3 8.70 -18.05 -6.93
CA LYS A 3 9.20 -18.29 -5.57
C LYS A 3 8.50 -17.33 -4.60
N TYR A 4 7.87 -17.87 -3.56
CA TYR A 4 7.25 -17.09 -2.50
C TYR A 4 8.17 -17.02 -1.29
N TYR A 5 8.35 -15.81 -0.75
CA TYR A 5 9.14 -15.56 0.45
C TYR A 5 8.25 -14.95 1.53
N THR A 6 8.42 -15.40 2.77
CA THR A 6 7.72 -14.84 3.93
C THR A 6 8.12 -13.38 4.16
N PRO A 7 7.26 -12.56 4.76
CA PRO A 7 7.62 -11.19 5.14
C PRO A 7 8.88 -11.13 6.00
N ASP A 8 9.01 -12.03 6.98
CA ASP A 8 10.16 -12.08 7.88
C ASP A 8 11.46 -12.36 7.13
N PHE A 9 11.46 -13.30 6.17
CA PHE A 9 12.63 -13.58 5.34
C PHE A 9 13.09 -12.34 4.56
N LYS A 10 12.13 -11.60 3.98
CA LYS A 10 12.44 -10.38 3.21
C LYS A 10 13.05 -9.31 4.11
N LEU A 11 12.50 -9.13 5.31
CA LEU A 11 12.99 -8.19 6.33
C LEU A 11 14.41 -8.54 6.78
N GLU A 12 14.66 -9.79 7.13
CA GLU A 12 15.98 -10.23 7.58
C GLU A 12 17.03 -10.13 6.46
N ALA A 13 16.66 -10.44 5.21
CA ALA A 13 17.54 -10.27 4.06
C ALA A 13 17.97 -8.79 3.88
N VAL A 14 17.04 -7.84 4.04
CA VAL A 14 17.36 -6.40 3.94
C VAL A 14 18.17 -5.92 5.15
N LYS A 15 17.80 -6.32 6.37
CA LYS A 15 18.57 -5.99 7.59
C LYS A 15 20.00 -6.51 7.50
N ARG A 16 20.20 -7.68 6.91
CA ARG A 16 21.54 -8.24 6.70
C ARG A 16 22.41 -7.30 5.88
N VAL A 17 21.92 -6.85 4.71
CA VAL A 17 22.63 -5.88 3.85
C VAL A 17 22.96 -4.60 4.64
N GLN A 18 21.98 -4.07 5.38
CA GLN A 18 22.16 -2.83 6.15
C GLN A 18 23.18 -2.97 7.29
N ARG A 19 23.22 -4.15 7.94
CA ARG A 19 24.13 -4.43 9.06
C ARG A 19 25.55 -4.72 8.62
N THR A 20 25.74 -5.47 7.52
CA THR A 20 27.07 -5.89 7.07
C THR A 20 27.72 -4.89 6.11
N GLY A 21 26.92 -4.03 5.46
CA GLY A 21 27.42 -3.12 4.42
C GLY A 21 27.90 -3.83 3.15
N GLU A 22 27.65 -5.13 3.04
CA GLU A 22 28.07 -5.92 1.89
C GLU A 22 27.26 -5.57 0.64
N PRO A 23 27.84 -5.74 -0.57
CA PRO A 23 27.11 -5.55 -1.81
C PRO A 23 25.84 -6.40 -1.89
N VAL A 24 24.75 -5.81 -2.36
CA VAL A 24 23.45 -6.49 -2.51
C VAL A 24 23.55 -7.76 -3.36
N SER A 25 24.42 -7.75 -4.37
CA SER A 25 24.70 -8.92 -5.22
C SER A 25 25.23 -10.11 -4.44
N LYS A 26 26.21 -9.88 -3.57
CA LYS A 26 26.83 -10.92 -2.73
C LYS A 26 25.80 -11.52 -1.77
N VAL A 27 25.06 -10.66 -1.05
CA VAL A 27 24.03 -11.11 -0.10
C VAL A 27 22.91 -11.87 -0.82
N ALA A 28 22.51 -11.43 -2.01
CA ALA A 28 21.50 -12.12 -2.81
C ALA A 28 21.96 -13.49 -3.29
N GLU A 29 23.21 -13.61 -3.74
CA GLU A 29 23.82 -14.87 -4.17
C GLU A 29 23.86 -15.88 -3.03
N GLU A 30 24.32 -15.47 -1.85
CA GLU A 30 24.36 -16.34 -0.66
C GLU A 30 22.97 -16.78 -0.19
N LEU A 31 21.95 -15.93 -0.36
CA LEU A 31 20.56 -16.25 -0.05
C LEU A 31 19.85 -17.03 -1.18
N GLY A 32 20.52 -17.25 -2.32
CA GLY A 32 19.95 -17.96 -3.48
C GLY A 32 18.80 -17.20 -4.15
N ILE A 33 18.78 -15.86 -4.05
CA ILE A 33 17.75 -14.99 -4.61
C ILE A 33 18.32 -14.06 -5.69
N ASN A 34 17.46 -13.53 -6.56
CA ASN A 34 17.90 -12.59 -7.58
C ASN A 34 18.27 -11.23 -6.94
N PRO A 35 19.43 -10.63 -7.26
CA PRO A 35 19.83 -9.32 -6.72
C PRO A 35 18.79 -8.21 -6.90
N ASN A 36 18.10 -8.17 -8.05
CA ASN A 36 17.04 -7.19 -8.31
C ASN A 36 15.83 -7.38 -7.40
N THR A 37 15.56 -8.63 -6.98
CA THR A 37 14.51 -8.91 -6.00
C THR A 37 14.85 -8.32 -4.63
N LEU A 38 16.10 -8.49 -4.18
CA LEU A 38 16.57 -7.93 -2.91
C LEU A 38 16.57 -6.39 -2.94
N GLN A 39 17.02 -5.78 -4.05
CA GLN A 39 16.92 -4.34 -4.25
C GLN A 39 15.47 -3.84 -4.20
N GLY A 40 14.54 -4.57 -4.83
CA GLY A 40 13.12 -4.26 -4.78
C GLY A 40 12.55 -4.27 -3.36
N TRP A 41 12.98 -5.22 -2.52
CA TRP A 41 12.60 -5.26 -1.10
C TRP A 41 13.16 -4.08 -0.31
N MET A 42 14.43 -3.72 -0.54
CA MET A 42 15.04 -2.54 0.08
C MET A 42 14.29 -1.26 -0.28
N LYS A 43 13.91 -1.11 -1.56
CA LYS A 43 13.11 0.03 -2.04
C LYS A 43 11.75 0.08 -1.34
N ARG A 44 11.02 -1.04 -1.27
CA ARG A 44 9.72 -1.09 -0.60
C ARG A 44 9.77 -0.75 0.89
N ILE A 45 10.81 -1.22 1.60
CA ILE A 45 10.99 -0.87 3.03
C ILE A 45 11.24 0.63 3.20
N ARG A 46 11.96 1.26 2.27
CA ARG A 46 12.18 2.70 2.29
C ARG A 46 10.91 3.50 2.01
N GLU A 47 10.08 3.05 1.08
CA GLU A 47 8.85 3.73 0.68
C GLU A 47 7.69 3.49 1.67
N HIS A 48 7.61 2.31 2.27
CA HIS A 48 6.50 1.89 3.15
C HIS A 48 7.03 1.24 4.44
N PRO A 49 7.59 2.01 5.39
CA PRO A 49 8.20 1.47 6.60
C PRO A 49 7.20 0.75 7.52
N GLU A 50 5.94 1.17 7.58
CA GLU A 50 4.91 0.59 8.46
C GLU A 50 4.24 -0.68 7.89
N GLY A 51 4.52 -1.05 6.64
CA GLY A 51 3.88 -2.20 6.01
C GLY A 51 4.43 -2.54 4.63
N PRO A 52 5.73 -2.86 4.49
CA PRO A 52 6.38 -3.00 3.18
C PRO A 52 5.96 -4.25 2.40
N PHE A 53 5.38 -5.24 3.08
CA PHE A 53 4.99 -6.53 2.50
C PHE A 53 3.57 -6.94 2.94
N PRO A 54 2.50 -6.26 2.46
CA PRO A 54 1.12 -6.52 2.88
C PRO A 54 0.57 -7.91 2.43
N GLY A 55 1.32 -8.65 1.61
CA GLY A 55 0.90 -9.93 1.04
C GLY A 55 0.20 -9.79 -0.31
N SER A 56 0.08 -10.90 -1.04
CA SER A 56 -0.56 -10.92 -2.36
C SER A 56 -2.03 -10.51 -2.25
N GLY A 57 -2.46 -9.50 -3.01
CA GLY A 57 -3.88 -9.08 -3.08
C GLY A 57 -4.36 -8.16 -1.95
N LYS A 58 -3.48 -7.73 -1.04
CA LYS A 58 -3.80 -6.71 -0.04
C LYS A 58 -3.14 -5.39 -0.43
N LEU A 59 -3.90 -4.31 -0.33
CA LEU A 59 -3.39 -2.95 -0.47
C LEU A 59 -2.44 -2.65 0.70
N SER A 60 -1.55 -1.66 0.52
CA SER A 60 -0.83 -1.13 1.68
C SER A 60 -1.84 -0.52 2.66
N PRO A 61 -1.53 -0.42 3.96
CA PRO A 61 -2.42 0.24 4.92
C PRO A 61 -2.79 1.66 4.51
N GLU A 62 -1.88 2.37 3.84
CA GLU A 62 -2.09 3.72 3.31
C GLU A 62 -3.07 3.71 2.14
N ASP A 63 -2.87 2.81 1.18
CA ASP A 63 -3.76 2.66 0.02
C ASP A 63 -5.17 2.23 0.44
N ASP A 64 -5.28 1.35 1.45
CA ASP A 64 -6.57 0.92 2.02
C ASP A 64 -7.29 2.10 2.68
N ARG A 65 -6.57 2.95 3.42
CA ARG A 65 -7.12 4.17 4.03
C ARG A 65 -7.56 5.15 2.96
N LEU A 66 -6.74 5.39 1.94
CA LEU A 66 -7.06 6.27 0.83
C LEU A 66 -8.33 5.81 0.11
N ARG A 67 -8.43 4.52 -0.21
CA ARG A 67 -9.62 3.94 -0.85
C ARG A 67 -10.89 4.10 0.00
N LYS A 68 -10.79 3.95 1.32
CA LYS A 68 -11.92 4.19 2.24
C LYS A 68 -12.34 5.67 2.22
N LEU A 69 -11.38 6.58 2.30
CA LEU A 69 -11.63 8.03 2.24
C LEU A 69 -12.28 8.45 0.92
N GLU A 70 -11.81 7.92 -0.21
CA GLU A 70 -12.42 8.19 -1.53
C GLU A 70 -13.86 7.67 -1.65
N ARG A 71 -14.17 6.55 -0.99
CA ARG A 71 -15.54 6.03 -0.93
C ARG A 71 -16.42 6.92 -0.07
N GLU A 72 -15.96 7.30 1.11
CA GLU A 72 -16.69 8.18 2.01
C GLU A 72 -16.95 9.55 1.36
N ASN A 73 -15.93 10.14 0.72
CA ASN A 73 -16.08 11.42 0.02
C ASN A 73 -17.14 11.36 -1.09
N ARG A 74 -17.21 10.24 -1.82
CA ARG A 74 -18.23 10.02 -2.85
C ARG A 74 -19.63 9.96 -2.25
N ASN A 75 -19.81 9.17 -1.19
CA ASN A 75 -21.10 9.05 -0.50
C ASN A 75 -21.56 10.41 0.03
N LEU A 76 -20.67 11.15 0.69
CA LEU A 76 -20.98 12.49 1.20
C LEU A 76 -21.38 13.46 0.08
N ARG A 77 -20.70 13.41 -1.07
CA ARG A 77 -21.08 14.23 -2.24
C ARG A 77 -22.46 13.86 -2.76
N GLU A 78 -22.78 12.58 -2.84
CA GLU A 78 -24.11 12.11 -3.25
C GLU A 78 -25.20 12.57 -2.27
N GLU A 79 -24.97 12.43 -0.96
CA GLU A 79 -25.88 12.92 0.08
C GLU A 79 -26.12 14.43 -0.03
N VAL A 80 -25.06 15.21 -0.20
CA VAL A 80 -25.16 16.67 -0.40
C VAL A 80 -25.99 17.00 -1.65
N GLU A 81 -25.80 16.28 -2.76
CA GLU A 81 -26.57 16.51 -3.98
C GLU A 81 -28.05 16.14 -3.81
N ILE A 82 -28.36 15.07 -3.08
CA ILE A 82 -29.74 14.70 -2.74
C ILE A 82 -30.38 15.80 -1.88
N LEU A 83 -29.68 16.27 -0.84
CA LEU A 83 -30.18 17.33 0.04
C LEU A 83 -30.43 18.64 -0.72
N LYS A 84 -29.51 19.02 -1.63
CA LYS A 84 -29.72 20.19 -2.50
C LYS A 84 -30.96 20.03 -3.38
N LYS A 85 -31.14 18.87 -4.02
CA LYS A 85 -32.32 18.59 -4.85
C LYS A 85 -33.61 18.66 -4.02
N ALA A 86 -33.60 18.09 -2.81
CA ALA A 86 -34.73 18.16 -1.89
C ALA A 86 -35.03 19.61 -1.49
N ALA A 87 -34.03 20.40 -1.10
CA ALA A 87 -34.20 21.81 -0.75
C ALA A 87 -34.80 22.62 -1.90
N VAL A 88 -34.34 22.40 -3.14
CA VAL A 88 -34.91 23.03 -4.34
C VAL A 88 -36.36 22.61 -4.57
N TYR A 89 -36.68 21.33 -4.38
CA TYR A 89 -38.05 20.83 -4.51
C TYR A 89 -38.98 21.47 -3.47
N PHE A 90 -38.59 21.50 -2.19
CA PHE A 90 -39.41 22.09 -1.13
C PHE A 90 -39.59 23.60 -1.32
N ALA A 91 -38.53 24.33 -1.69
CA ALA A 91 -38.63 25.77 -1.97
C ALA A 91 -39.62 26.09 -3.11
N LYS A 92 -39.71 25.21 -4.13
CA LYS A 92 -40.66 25.38 -5.24
C LYS A 92 -42.11 25.09 -4.87
N ASN A 93 -42.36 24.27 -3.84
CA ASN A 93 -43.69 23.82 -3.43
C ASN A 93 -44.25 24.56 -2.19
N GLN A 94 -43.63 25.66 -1.75
CA GLN A 94 -44.11 26.50 -0.63
C GLN A 94 -45.21 27.52 -1.03
N LYS A 95 -46.11 27.18 -1.96
CA LYS A 95 -47.28 28.01 -2.29
C LYS A 95 -48.52 27.56 -1.54
#